data_AF-A0ABD2QKY6-F1
#
_entry.id   AF-A0ABD2QKY6-F1
#
_cell.length_a   1.000
_cell.length_b   1.000
_cell.length_c   1.000
_cell.angle_alpha   90.00
_cell.angle_beta   90.00
_cell.angle_gamma   90.00
#
_symmetry.space_group_name_H-M   'P 1'
#
loop_
_entity.id
_entity.type
_entity.pdbx_description
1 polymer ?
#
loop_
_entity_poly.entity_id
_entity_poly.type
_entity_poly.pdbx_seq_one_letter_code
_entity_poly.pdbx_strand_id
1 'polypeptide(L)'
;MLKESDVLLDPYRPGSLERLGLNFDEFTENEAQQLIVARVSGYGQVPSNINDEEKSYYMRPGHDINYLAESGALWSIVDSGFPTPPDVLIADFAGGAYQAVIGILLALLQRSKTGKGSIIDASITSGTSYLFSFFSISRQMANRDILRSSTTGLPIPTDASLFWNDITKRGVNLLDGGAPFYRAYSTLDDQFIVVGALEPQFYQNLLQGLGISPESASQMDRKAWPRIKDLFASIFKTKTREQWLEHENGFLYKHACLSPVFSPEEALERRPQNQFRSYSKHGYKLPVPFPKIL
;
A
#
# COMPACT_ATOMS: atom_id res chain seq x y z
N MET A 1 19.08 24.84 19.73
CA MET A 1 18.13 24.04 18.91
C MET A 1 18.83 23.18 17.86
N LEU A 2 19.22 23.66 16.66
CA LEU A 2 19.83 22.77 15.64
C LEU A 2 21.12 22.07 16.11
N LYS A 3 22.01 22.77 16.81
CA LYS A 3 23.25 22.20 17.39
C LYS A 3 23.00 21.09 18.43
N GLU A 4 21.79 21.02 18.97
CA GLU A 4 21.39 20.06 20.01
C GLU A 4 20.40 19.01 19.47
N SER A 5 20.07 19.06 18.18
CA SER A 5 19.11 18.15 17.55
C SER A 5 19.83 17.03 16.81
N ASP A 6 19.27 15.83 16.87
CA ASP A 6 19.75 14.70 16.06
C ASP A 6 19.23 14.74 14.62
N VAL A 7 17.99 15.20 14.47
CA VAL A 7 17.25 15.16 13.21
C VAL A 7 16.53 16.49 12.99
N LEU A 8 16.66 17.04 11.80
CA LEU A 8 15.84 18.12 11.26
C LEU A 8 14.89 17.54 10.22
N LEU A 9 13.58 17.72 10.41
CA LEU A 9 12.56 17.39 9.41
C LEU A 9 12.23 18.63 8.59
N ASP A 10 12.41 18.54 7.27
CA ASP A 10 12.10 19.59 6.31
C ASP A 10 10.95 19.15 5.39
N PRO A 11 9.70 19.56 5.69
CA PRO A 11 8.54 19.23 4.87
C PRO A 11 8.25 20.26 3.77
N TYR A 12 9.13 21.24 3.57
CA TYR A 12 8.87 22.36 2.67
C TYR A 12 9.24 22.03 1.22
N ARG A 13 8.83 22.90 0.30
CA ARG A 13 9.27 22.81 -1.10
C ARG A 13 10.80 22.90 -1.18
N PRO A 14 11.45 22.22 -2.14
CA PRO A 14 12.89 22.36 -2.36
C PRO A 14 13.34 23.83 -2.41
N GLY A 15 14.48 24.13 -1.81
CA GLY A 15 15.04 25.48 -1.74
C GLY A 15 14.46 26.36 -0.62
N SER A 16 13.50 25.88 0.18
CA SER A 16 12.85 26.71 1.22
C SER A 16 13.78 27.01 2.39
N LEU A 17 14.52 26.04 2.89
CA LEU A 17 15.48 26.24 3.97
C LEU A 17 16.66 27.10 3.52
N GLU A 18 17.10 26.94 2.27
CA GLU A 18 18.17 27.72 1.68
C GLU A 18 17.80 29.21 1.58
N ARG A 19 16.55 29.52 1.21
CA ARG A 19 16.01 30.90 1.24
C ARG A 19 16.00 31.51 2.64
N LEU A 20 15.99 30.68 3.68
CA LEU A 20 16.05 31.10 5.09
C LEU A 20 17.50 31.11 5.63
N GLY A 21 18.50 30.89 4.79
CA GLY A 21 19.92 30.86 5.17
C GLY A 21 20.38 29.54 5.79
N LEU A 22 19.56 28.48 5.72
CA LEU A 22 19.89 27.15 6.20
C LEU A 22 20.29 26.27 5.01
N ASN A 23 21.56 26.38 4.60
CA ASN A 23 22.13 25.54 3.55
C ASN A 23 22.81 24.31 4.18
N PHE A 24 22.44 23.13 3.69
CA PHE A 24 22.97 21.84 4.16
C PHE A 24 23.63 21.03 3.05
N ASP A 25 23.87 21.62 1.87
CA ASP A 25 24.30 20.93 0.65
C ASP A 25 25.58 20.10 0.88
N GLU A 26 26.44 20.55 1.80
CA GLU A 26 27.54 19.75 2.35
C GLU A 26 27.72 20.07 3.85
N PHE A 27 27.86 19.03 4.69
CA PHE A 27 28.22 19.20 6.10
C PHE A 27 29.67 19.69 6.21
N THR A 28 29.87 21.00 6.28
CA THR A 28 31.20 21.59 6.51
C THR A 28 31.71 21.30 7.93
N GLU A 29 33.04 21.31 8.09
CA GLU A 29 33.78 20.52 9.08
C GLU A 29 33.43 20.68 10.57
N ASN A 30 32.67 21.68 11.03
CA ASN A 30 32.70 21.97 12.48
C ASN A 30 31.39 22.15 13.26
N GLU A 31 30.19 22.15 12.67
CA GLU A 31 28.99 22.40 13.53
C GLU A 31 27.74 21.55 13.24
N ALA A 32 27.68 20.86 12.09
CA ALA A 32 26.52 20.04 11.72
C ALA A 32 26.90 18.62 11.28
N GLN A 33 28.15 18.18 11.46
CA GLN A 33 28.64 16.88 10.99
C GLN A 33 27.80 15.69 11.46
N GLN A 34 27.04 15.81 12.55
CA GLN A 34 26.19 14.75 13.08
C GLN A 34 24.70 14.93 12.79
N LEU A 35 24.27 16.09 12.28
CA LEU A 35 22.85 16.34 12.05
C LEU A 35 22.34 15.48 10.89
N ILE A 36 21.15 14.91 11.05
CA ILE A 36 20.43 14.25 9.95
C ILE A 36 19.37 15.22 9.45
N VAL A 37 19.38 15.55 8.16
CA VAL A 37 18.39 16.43 7.55
C VAL A 37 17.47 15.59 6.66
N ALA A 38 16.25 15.33 7.13
CA ALA A 38 15.25 14.58 6.39
C ALA A 38 14.33 15.53 5.63
N ARG A 39 14.53 15.62 4.31
CA ARG A 39 13.73 16.43 3.41
C ARG A 39 12.61 15.57 2.83
N VAL A 40 11.37 15.92 3.12
CA VAL A 40 10.18 15.19 2.68
C VAL A 40 9.38 16.08 1.74
N SER A 41 9.31 15.69 0.47
CA SER A 41 8.57 16.46 -0.54
C SER A 41 7.85 15.55 -1.52
N GLY A 42 6.84 16.09 -2.19
CA GLY A 42 6.02 15.34 -3.15
C GLY A 42 6.82 14.67 -4.27
N TYR A 43 7.72 15.43 -4.89
CA TYR A 43 8.47 15.02 -6.09
C TYR A 43 9.96 14.78 -5.81
N GLY A 44 10.44 15.00 -4.59
CA GLY A 44 11.87 14.92 -4.23
C GLY A 44 12.59 16.26 -4.29
N GLN A 45 13.87 16.27 -3.93
CA GLN A 45 14.76 17.41 -4.18
C GLN A 45 15.11 17.49 -5.67
N VAL A 46 15.52 18.68 -6.11
CA VAL A 46 15.83 18.96 -7.51
C VAL A 46 17.20 18.36 -7.87
N PRO A 47 17.30 17.45 -8.84
CA PRO A 47 18.59 16.96 -9.33
C PRO A 47 19.46 18.10 -9.89
N SER A 48 20.78 18.01 -9.73
CA SER A 48 21.70 19.04 -10.22
C SER A 48 21.95 18.99 -11.74
N ASN A 49 21.62 17.87 -12.38
CA ASN A 49 21.97 17.55 -13.76
C ASN A 49 20.76 17.53 -14.72
N ILE A 50 19.81 18.45 -14.54
CA ILE A 50 18.60 18.59 -15.37
C ILE A 50 18.40 20.02 -15.85
N ASN A 51 17.64 20.20 -16.93
CA ASN A 51 17.37 21.51 -17.53
C ASN A 51 16.31 22.30 -16.73
N ASP A 52 16.16 23.60 -16.99
CA ASP A 52 15.29 24.47 -16.18
C ASP A 52 13.79 24.13 -16.31
N GLU A 53 13.36 23.59 -17.45
CA GLU A 53 12.00 23.08 -17.62
C GLU A 53 11.76 21.87 -16.71
N GLU A 54 12.70 20.92 -16.68
CA GLU A 54 12.67 19.77 -15.79
C GLU A 54 12.74 20.18 -14.32
N LYS A 55 13.53 21.21 -13.96
CA LYS A 55 13.56 21.72 -12.58
C LYS A 55 12.19 22.23 -12.13
N SER A 56 11.46 22.89 -13.03
CA SER A 56 10.13 23.43 -12.73
C SER A 56 9.13 22.33 -12.32
N TYR A 57 9.31 21.11 -12.83
CA TYR A 57 8.48 19.96 -12.50
C TYR A 57 8.53 19.61 -11.00
N TYR A 58 9.71 19.69 -10.38
CA TYR A 58 9.91 19.40 -8.94
C TYR A 58 9.35 20.50 -8.02
N MET A 59 9.05 21.68 -8.56
CA MET A 59 8.52 22.83 -7.82
C MET A 59 7.00 22.94 -7.83
N ARG A 60 6.32 22.03 -8.55
CA ARG A 60 4.86 22.01 -8.67
C ARG A 60 4.18 21.72 -7.33
N PRO A 61 3.01 22.33 -7.08
CA PRO A 61 2.16 21.92 -5.96
C PRO A 61 1.53 20.54 -6.24
N GLY A 62 1.23 19.81 -5.17
CA GLY A 62 0.51 18.55 -5.22
C GLY A 62 0.07 18.13 -3.82
N HIS A 63 -0.77 17.11 -3.77
CA HIS A 63 -1.16 16.38 -2.56
C HIS A 63 -1.08 14.88 -2.84
N ASP A 64 -1.35 14.04 -1.84
CA ASP A 64 -1.34 12.58 -1.92
C ASP A 64 -1.78 12.03 -3.28
N ILE A 65 -3.01 12.39 -3.72
CA ILE A 65 -3.59 11.88 -4.96
C ILE A 65 -2.74 12.18 -6.21
N ASN A 66 -2.04 13.32 -6.25
CA ASN A 66 -1.15 13.68 -7.36
C ASN A 66 0.08 12.77 -7.36
N TYR A 67 0.69 12.57 -6.20
CA TYR A 67 1.87 11.71 -6.04
C TYR A 67 1.51 10.23 -6.30
N LEU A 68 0.34 9.80 -5.82
CA LEU A 68 -0.21 8.47 -6.07
C LEU A 68 -0.51 8.25 -7.56
N ALA A 69 -1.02 9.26 -8.26
CA ALA A 69 -1.24 9.21 -9.71
C ALA A 69 0.09 9.14 -10.48
N GLU A 70 1.04 10.02 -10.17
CA GLU A 70 2.32 10.11 -10.87
C GLU A 70 3.25 8.93 -10.57
N SER A 71 3.07 8.25 -9.43
CA SER A 71 3.75 6.97 -9.13
C SER A 71 3.27 5.79 -9.99
N GLY A 72 2.12 5.95 -10.65
CA GLY A 72 1.44 4.88 -11.39
C GLY A 72 0.59 3.94 -10.50
N ALA A 73 0.68 4.03 -9.17
CA ALA A 73 -0.07 3.15 -8.28
C ALA A 73 -1.58 3.40 -8.34
N LEU A 74 -2.03 4.66 -8.44
CA LEU A 74 -3.48 4.99 -8.54
C LEU A 74 -4.14 4.31 -9.74
N TRP A 75 -3.39 4.05 -10.82
CA TRP A 75 -3.92 3.35 -11.98
C TRP A 75 -4.47 1.97 -11.63
N SER A 76 -3.96 1.29 -10.60
CA SER A 76 -4.46 -0.04 -10.21
C SER A 76 -5.63 -0.03 -9.23
N ILE A 77 -5.90 1.11 -8.59
CA ILE A 77 -6.86 1.22 -7.49
C ILE A 77 -8.14 1.84 -8.06
N VAL A 78 -9.15 1.01 -8.25
CA VAL A 78 -10.40 1.42 -8.91
C VAL A 78 -11.64 1.07 -8.10
N ASP A 79 -12.61 1.97 -8.14
CA ASP A 79 -14.00 1.70 -7.80
C ASP A 79 -14.87 1.96 -9.03
N SER A 80 -15.71 0.98 -9.39
CA SER A 80 -16.65 1.10 -10.51
C SER A 80 -16.00 1.57 -11.84
N GLY A 81 -14.71 1.28 -12.03
CA GLY A 81 -13.91 1.66 -13.20
C GLY A 81 -13.15 3.00 -13.10
N PHE A 82 -13.43 3.80 -12.07
CA PHE A 82 -12.79 5.09 -11.80
C PHE A 82 -11.59 4.90 -10.86
N PRO A 83 -10.42 5.53 -11.14
CA PRO A 83 -9.31 5.55 -10.20
C PRO A 83 -9.71 6.30 -8.92
N THR A 84 -9.67 5.62 -7.78
CA THR A 84 -10.14 6.17 -6.49
C THR A 84 -9.00 6.08 -5.48
N PRO A 85 -8.56 7.20 -4.88
CA PRO A 85 -7.50 7.19 -3.88
C PRO A 85 -7.99 6.53 -2.57
N PRO A 86 -7.20 5.65 -1.94
CA PRO A 86 -7.50 5.12 -0.62
C PRO A 86 -7.06 6.13 0.46
N ASP A 87 -7.81 7.23 0.53
CA ASP A 87 -7.53 8.39 1.37
C ASP A 87 -6.12 8.95 1.09
N VAL A 88 -5.30 9.07 2.13
CA VAL A 88 -3.90 9.52 2.07
C VAL A 88 -2.91 8.46 2.59
N LEU A 89 -3.37 7.21 2.70
CA LEU A 89 -2.62 6.14 3.37
C LEU A 89 -1.43 5.64 2.55
N ILE A 90 -1.56 5.64 1.23
CA ILE A 90 -0.52 5.05 0.37
C ILE A 90 0.59 6.05 0.07
N ALA A 91 0.28 7.26 -0.42
CA ALA A 91 1.34 8.17 -0.81
C ALA A 91 1.88 8.93 0.40
N ASP A 92 1.10 9.80 1.04
CA ASP A 92 1.57 10.67 2.12
C ASP A 92 2.14 9.86 3.31
N PHE A 93 1.44 8.80 3.72
CA PHE A 93 1.91 7.96 4.85
C PHE A 93 2.91 6.89 4.44
N ALA A 94 2.55 5.91 3.61
CA ALA A 94 3.44 4.78 3.31
C ALA A 94 4.61 5.16 2.40
N GLY A 95 4.34 5.90 1.32
CA GLY A 95 5.34 6.35 0.35
C GLY A 95 6.15 7.56 0.83
N GLY A 96 5.61 8.36 1.75
CA GLY A 96 6.22 9.57 2.28
C GLY A 96 6.77 9.39 3.69
N ALA A 97 5.88 9.53 4.69
CA ALA A 97 6.25 9.58 6.10
C ALA A 97 7.04 8.34 6.56
N TYR A 98 6.58 7.13 6.22
CA TYR A 98 7.30 5.91 6.60
C TYR A 98 8.62 5.74 5.85
N GLN A 99 8.73 6.17 4.59
CA GLN A 99 10.03 6.20 3.89
C GLN A 99 11.01 7.16 4.55
N ALA A 100 10.55 8.34 4.97
CA ALA A 100 11.36 9.30 5.70
C ALA A 100 11.83 8.72 7.05
N VAL A 101 10.93 8.09 7.82
CA VAL A 101 11.28 7.42 9.08
C VAL A 101 12.32 6.32 8.86
N ILE A 102 12.16 5.47 7.84
CA ILE A 102 13.15 4.43 7.50
C ILE A 102 14.50 5.08 7.17
N GLY A 103 14.51 6.12 6.32
CA GLY A 103 15.71 6.88 5.99
C GLY A 103 16.41 7.46 7.23
N ILE A 104 15.64 8.04 8.14
CA ILE A 104 16.14 8.62 9.40
C ILE A 104 16.78 7.53 10.28
N LEU A 105 16.10 6.39 10.46
CA LEU A 105 16.62 5.29 11.26
C LEU A 105 17.91 4.69 10.66
N LEU A 106 17.96 4.55 9.32
CA LEU A 106 19.17 4.11 8.62
C LEU A 106 20.31 5.11 8.74
N ALA A 107 20.03 6.41 8.62
CA ALA A 107 21.02 7.46 8.81
C ALA A 107 21.52 7.53 10.26
N LEU A 108 20.65 7.32 11.25
CA LEU A 108 21.04 7.22 12.66
C LEU A 108 21.94 6.00 12.91
N LEU A 109 21.60 4.85 12.32
CA LEU A 109 22.42 3.64 12.39
C LEU A 109 23.78 3.85 11.72
N GLN A 110 23.83 4.47 10.54
CA GLN A 110 25.08 4.84 9.87
C GLN A 110 25.91 5.77 10.77
N ARG A 111 25.29 6.84 11.27
CA ARG A 111 25.93 7.84 12.15
C ARG A 111 26.51 7.20 13.41
N SER A 112 25.86 6.19 13.98
CA SER A 112 26.39 5.46 15.14
C SER A 112 27.73 4.77 14.88
N LYS A 113 28.05 4.47 13.60
CA LYS A 113 29.30 3.83 13.17
C LYS A 113 30.32 4.83 12.64
N THR A 114 29.85 5.89 11.98
CA THR A 114 30.72 6.83 11.27
C THR A 114 30.96 8.13 12.03
N GLY A 115 30.11 8.45 13.00
CA GLY A 115 30.05 9.77 13.64
C GLY A 115 29.53 10.87 12.72
N LYS A 116 29.03 10.54 11.52
CA LYS A 116 28.59 11.49 10.49
C LYS A 116 27.09 11.36 10.20
N GLY A 117 26.40 12.50 10.18
CA GLY A 117 25.04 12.69 9.73
C GLY A 117 24.91 12.59 8.22
N SER A 118 23.71 12.85 7.71
CA SER A 118 23.38 12.67 6.29
C SER A 118 22.14 13.47 5.92
N ILE A 119 22.01 13.80 4.64
CA ILE A 119 20.77 14.33 4.08
C ILE A 119 19.98 13.15 3.52
N ILE A 120 18.69 13.11 3.84
CA ILE A 120 17.74 12.14 3.29
C ILE A 120 16.80 12.90 2.38
N ASP A 121 16.72 12.49 1.11
CA ASP A 121 15.70 12.94 0.18
C ASP A 121 14.58 11.90 0.10
N ALA A 122 13.46 12.19 0.77
CA ALA A 122 12.26 11.36 0.79
C ALA A 122 11.20 11.94 -0.15
N SER A 123 11.28 11.54 -1.41
CA SER A 123 10.24 11.80 -2.43
C SER A 123 9.02 10.91 -2.21
N ILE A 124 7.85 11.51 -1.96
CA ILE A 124 6.59 10.78 -1.80
C ILE A 124 6.26 9.98 -3.07
N THR A 125 6.43 10.60 -4.23
CA THR A 125 6.16 9.95 -5.53
C THR A 125 7.09 8.76 -5.73
N SER A 126 8.41 8.92 -5.50
CA SER A 126 9.37 7.81 -5.68
C SER A 126 9.19 6.71 -4.64
N GLY A 127 8.90 7.06 -3.39
CA GLY A 127 8.60 6.09 -2.34
C GLY A 127 7.33 5.27 -2.64
N THR A 128 6.30 5.93 -3.18
CA THR A 128 5.07 5.26 -3.63
C THR A 128 5.33 4.34 -4.81
N SER A 129 6.10 4.79 -5.80
CA SER A 129 6.54 3.95 -6.93
C SER A 129 7.31 2.72 -6.45
N TYR A 130 8.19 2.90 -5.45
CA TYR A 130 8.95 1.81 -4.85
C TYR A 130 8.05 0.78 -4.17
N LEU A 131 7.06 1.20 -3.38
CA LEU A 131 6.06 0.30 -2.79
C LEU A 131 5.25 -0.46 -3.85
N PHE A 132 5.04 0.17 -5.02
CA PHE A 132 4.34 -0.44 -6.15
C PHE A 132 5.22 -1.34 -7.04
N SER A 133 6.50 -1.54 -6.68
CA SER A 133 7.46 -2.30 -7.48
C SER A 133 7.01 -3.73 -7.75
N PHE A 134 6.42 -4.43 -6.76
CA PHE A 134 5.94 -5.80 -6.96
C PHE A 134 4.92 -5.88 -8.10
N PHE A 135 3.92 -5.00 -8.10
CA PHE A 135 2.89 -4.96 -9.14
C PHE A 135 3.47 -4.49 -10.47
N SER A 136 4.36 -3.49 -10.48
CA SER A 136 5.07 -3.02 -11.67
C SER A 136 5.91 -4.11 -12.34
N ILE A 137 6.62 -4.90 -11.54
CA ILE A 137 7.45 -6.01 -11.99
C ILE A 137 6.57 -7.14 -12.54
N SER A 138 5.55 -7.57 -11.80
CA SER A 138 4.61 -8.59 -12.29
C SER A 138 3.92 -8.17 -13.58
N ARG A 139 3.57 -6.88 -13.73
CA ARG A 139 3.01 -6.29 -14.96
C ARG A 139 3.99 -6.40 -16.13
N GLN A 140 5.25 -6.07 -15.92
CA GLN A 140 6.28 -6.20 -16.97
C GLN A 140 6.55 -7.68 -17.32
N MET A 141 6.52 -8.59 -16.34
CA MET A 141 6.72 -10.02 -16.53
C MET A 141 5.59 -10.71 -17.30
N ALA A 142 4.35 -10.27 -17.12
CA ALA A 142 3.21 -10.74 -17.93
C ALA A 142 3.37 -10.41 -19.42
N ASN A 143 4.14 -9.36 -19.75
CA ASN A 143 4.48 -8.96 -21.10
C ASN A 143 5.79 -9.66 -21.54
N ARG A 144 5.73 -10.98 -21.79
CA ARG A 144 6.90 -11.86 -22.03
C ARG A 144 7.85 -11.39 -23.15
N ASP A 145 7.44 -10.43 -23.98
CA ASP A 145 8.27 -9.86 -25.04
C ASP A 145 9.19 -8.70 -24.55
N ILE A 146 8.90 -8.03 -23.44
CA ILE A 146 9.68 -6.87 -22.95
C ILE A 146 10.92 -7.28 -22.13
N LEU A 147 10.86 -8.40 -21.41
CA LEU A 147 11.96 -8.82 -20.51
C LEU A 147 13.12 -9.56 -21.19
N ARG A 148 13.10 -9.70 -22.53
CA ARG A 148 14.28 -10.20 -23.25
C ARG A 148 15.43 -9.19 -23.33
N SER A 149 15.23 -7.92 -22.95
CA SER A 149 16.23 -6.85 -23.19
C SER A 149 16.87 -6.19 -21.96
N SER A 150 16.70 -6.68 -20.72
CA SER A 150 17.32 -6.03 -19.54
C SER A 150 18.23 -6.96 -18.73
N THR A 151 19.52 -6.91 -19.10
CA THR A 151 20.78 -6.90 -18.32
C THR A 151 20.97 -7.59 -16.96
N THR A 152 19.98 -8.16 -16.29
CA THR A 152 20.13 -8.62 -14.89
C THR A 152 20.39 -10.11 -14.71
N GLY A 153 20.29 -10.92 -15.78
CA GLY A 153 20.74 -12.33 -15.78
C GLY A 153 20.10 -13.25 -14.73
N LEU A 154 19.11 -12.78 -13.97
CA LEU A 154 18.43 -13.53 -12.93
C LEU A 154 17.32 -14.38 -13.55
N PRO A 155 17.31 -15.71 -13.33
CA PRO A 155 16.20 -16.56 -13.76
C PRO A 155 14.95 -16.18 -12.94
N ILE A 156 13.99 -15.55 -13.61
CA ILE A 156 12.72 -15.13 -13.00
C ILE A 156 11.71 -16.30 -13.07
N PRO A 157 11.05 -16.65 -11.96
CA PRO A 157 9.97 -17.64 -11.92
C PRO A 157 8.85 -17.36 -12.93
N THR A 158 8.39 -18.40 -13.64
CA THR A 158 7.31 -18.33 -14.64
C THR A 158 5.92 -18.02 -14.05
N ASP A 159 5.79 -18.01 -12.73
CA ASP A 159 4.57 -17.83 -11.96
C ASP A 159 4.24 -16.35 -11.65
N ALA A 160 5.15 -15.40 -11.90
CA ALA A 160 4.88 -13.97 -11.68
C ALA A 160 3.74 -13.41 -12.56
N SER A 161 3.42 -14.10 -13.66
CA SER A 161 2.24 -13.85 -14.51
C SER A 161 0.90 -14.20 -13.83
N LEU A 162 0.90 -14.85 -12.67
CA LEU A 162 -0.32 -15.20 -11.93
C LEU A 162 -1.08 -13.96 -11.44
N PHE A 163 -0.35 -12.92 -11.02
CA PHE A 163 -0.96 -11.74 -10.38
C PHE A 163 -1.57 -10.75 -11.38
N TRP A 164 -0.91 -10.56 -12.52
CA TRP A 164 -1.32 -9.63 -13.58
C TRP A 164 -1.37 -10.34 -14.91
N ASN A 165 -2.52 -10.28 -15.59
CA ASN A 165 -2.73 -11.00 -16.85
C ASN A 165 -3.17 -10.06 -17.97
N ASP A 166 -4.03 -9.09 -17.69
CA ASP A 166 -4.33 -8.00 -18.61
C ASP A 166 -3.80 -6.70 -18.03
N ILE A 167 -2.56 -6.39 -18.40
CA ILE A 167 -1.83 -5.22 -17.92
C ILE A 167 -2.38 -3.90 -18.46
N THR A 168 -3.36 -3.96 -19.35
CA THR A 168 -4.03 -2.80 -19.95
C THR A 168 -5.38 -2.51 -19.30
N LYS A 169 -5.90 -3.44 -18.49
CA LYS A 169 -7.20 -3.33 -17.85
C LYS A 169 -7.10 -3.41 -16.33
N ARG A 170 -8.01 -2.69 -15.69
CA ARG A 170 -8.16 -2.57 -14.24
C ARG A 170 -9.33 -3.42 -13.78
N GLY A 171 -9.27 -3.95 -12.55
CA GLY A 171 -10.36 -4.73 -11.95
C GLY A 171 -10.61 -6.08 -12.61
N VAL A 172 -9.58 -6.65 -13.26
CA VAL A 172 -9.65 -7.96 -13.96
C VAL A 172 -8.50 -8.90 -13.59
N ASN A 173 -7.63 -8.46 -12.68
CA ASN A 173 -6.44 -9.17 -12.23
C ASN A 173 -6.72 -9.85 -10.88
N LEU A 174 -5.72 -10.58 -10.37
CA LEU A 174 -5.92 -11.43 -9.20
C LEU A 174 -6.16 -10.63 -7.92
N LEU A 175 -5.47 -9.50 -7.77
CA LEU A 175 -5.42 -8.70 -6.53
C LEU A 175 -6.07 -7.31 -6.64
N ASP A 176 -6.65 -6.97 -7.79
CA ASP A 176 -7.27 -5.66 -8.06
C ASP A 176 -8.82 -5.70 -8.00
N GLY A 177 -9.39 -6.78 -7.43
CA GLY A 177 -10.83 -7.01 -7.35
C GLY A 177 -11.42 -7.78 -8.54
N GLY A 178 -10.61 -8.15 -9.54
CA GLY A 178 -11.06 -8.95 -10.67
C GLY A 178 -11.47 -10.38 -10.32
N ALA A 179 -10.72 -11.02 -9.41
CA ALA A 179 -10.98 -12.38 -8.96
C ALA A 179 -12.22 -12.47 -8.05
N PRO A 180 -13.13 -13.45 -8.25
CA PRO A 180 -14.31 -13.65 -7.38
C PRO A 180 -13.96 -13.95 -5.91
N PHE A 181 -12.76 -14.46 -5.65
CA PHE A 181 -12.30 -14.88 -4.33
C PHE A 181 -11.29 -13.91 -3.70
N TYR A 182 -11.16 -12.70 -4.26
CA TYR A 182 -10.36 -11.61 -3.71
C TYR A 182 -11.03 -10.25 -3.93
N ARG A 183 -12.15 -10.01 -3.23
CA ARG A 183 -12.99 -8.80 -3.37
C ARG A 183 -14.05 -8.68 -2.28
N ALA A 184 -14.73 -7.54 -2.25
CA ALA A 184 -15.92 -7.31 -1.43
C ALA A 184 -17.22 -7.72 -2.15
N TYR A 185 -18.22 -8.10 -1.35
CA TYR A 185 -19.60 -8.40 -1.75
C TYR A 185 -20.58 -7.73 -0.79
N SER A 186 -21.70 -7.22 -1.32
CA SER A 186 -22.80 -6.70 -0.50
C SER A 186 -23.70 -7.82 0.01
N THR A 187 -24.25 -7.64 1.20
CA THR A 187 -25.14 -8.59 1.88
C THR A 187 -26.58 -8.11 1.85
N LEU A 188 -27.51 -8.91 2.40
CA LEU A 188 -28.95 -8.62 2.41
C LEU A 188 -29.28 -7.25 3.03
N ASP A 189 -28.54 -6.86 4.05
CA ASP A 189 -28.65 -5.64 4.85
C ASP A 189 -27.79 -4.47 4.32
N ASP A 190 -27.34 -4.54 3.07
CA ASP A 190 -26.49 -3.53 2.40
C ASP A 190 -25.17 -3.24 3.13
N GLN A 191 -24.76 -4.15 4.00
CA GLN A 191 -23.42 -4.21 4.57
C GLN A 191 -22.48 -4.98 3.62
N PHE A 192 -21.19 -5.05 3.98
CA PHE A 192 -20.19 -5.72 3.16
C PHE A 192 -19.43 -6.81 3.90
N ILE A 193 -19.10 -7.85 3.15
CA ILE A 193 -18.11 -8.88 3.50
C ILE A 193 -17.02 -8.90 2.43
N VAL A 194 -15.82 -9.25 2.83
CA VAL A 194 -14.68 -9.50 1.94
C VAL A 194 -14.38 -10.98 1.89
N VAL A 195 -13.97 -11.44 0.71
CA VAL A 195 -13.42 -12.77 0.47
C VAL A 195 -11.97 -12.58 0.04
N GLY A 196 -11.05 -13.29 0.70
CA GLY A 196 -9.62 -13.33 0.37
C GLY A 196 -9.09 -14.77 0.24
N ALA A 197 -9.90 -15.68 -0.31
CA ALA A 197 -9.61 -17.11 -0.41
C ALA A 197 -8.72 -17.41 -1.63
N LEU A 198 -7.46 -16.96 -1.60
CA LEU A 198 -6.50 -17.15 -2.70
C LEU A 198 -6.00 -18.60 -2.76
N GLU A 199 -5.71 -19.22 -1.63
CA GLU A 199 -5.19 -20.57 -1.57
C GLU A 199 -6.28 -21.62 -1.86
N PRO A 200 -5.99 -22.68 -2.64
CA PRO A 200 -7.00 -23.64 -3.08
C PRO A 200 -7.83 -24.26 -1.96
N GLN A 201 -7.23 -24.56 -0.81
CA GLN A 201 -7.93 -25.13 0.34
C GLN A 201 -8.96 -24.16 0.95
N PHE A 202 -8.66 -22.86 0.99
CA PHE A 202 -9.61 -21.87 1.50
C PHE A 202 -10.70 -21.59 0.49
N TYR A 203 -10.38 -21.64 -0.82
CA TYR A 203 -11.39 -21.56 -1.87
C TYR A 203 -12.34 -22.75 -1.85
N GLN A 204 -11.85 -23.98 -1.61
CA GLN A 204 -12.71 -25.15 -1.42
C GLN A 204 -13.65 -24.98 -0.22
N ASN A 205 -13.14 -24.47 0.92
CA ASN A 205 -13.98 -24.18 2.08
C ASN A 205 -15.02 -23.09 1.77
N LEU A 206 -14.66 -22.09 0.97
CA LEU A 206 -15.60 -21.08 0.48
C LEU A 206 -16.74 -21.73 -0.32
N LEU A 207 -16.40 -22.51 -1.35
CA LEU A 207 -17.41 -23.19 -2.17
C LEU A 207 -18.31 -24.11 -1.34
N GLN A 208 -17.73 -24.87 -0.40
CA GLN A 208 -18.48 -25.70 0.52
C GLN A 208 -19.48 -24.88 1.35
N GLY A 209 -19.02 -23.79 1.98
CA GLY A 209 -19.88 -22.96 2.81
C GLY A 209 -20.94 -22.16 2.03
N LEU A 210 -20.72 -21.95 0.73
CA LEU A 210 -21.71 -21.37 -0.19
C LEU A 210 -22.62 -22.42 -0.84
N GLY A 211 -22.36 -23.72 -0.66
CA GLY A 211 -23.12 -24.80 -1.29
C GLY A 211 -22.90 -24.91 -2.80
N ILE A 212 -21.72 -24.53 -3.29
CA ILE A 212 -21.36 -24.53 -4.72
C ILE A 212 -20.50 -25.76 -5.03
N SER A 213 -20.79 -26.48 -6.12
CA SER A 213 -19.94 -27.59 -6.55
C SER A 213 -18.63 -27.07 -7.19
N PRO A 214 -17.45 -27.65 -6.88
CA PRO A 214 -16.16 -27.22 -7.43
C PRO A 214 -16.11 -27.16 -8.96
N GLU A 215 -16.82 -28.08 -9.63
CA GLU A 215 -16.88 -28.16 -11.09
C GLU A 215 -17.57 -26.93 -11.70
N SER A 216 -18.52 -26.34 -10.98
CA SER A 216 -19.29 -25.16 -11.42
C SER A 216 -18.56 -23.83 -11.18
N ALA A 217 -17.47 -23.84 -10.40
CA ALA A 217 -16.72 -22.64 -10.03
C ALA A 217 -15.22 -22.95 -9.96
N SER A 218 -14.61 -23.31 -11.09
CA SER A 218 -13.15 -23.52 -11.16
C SER A 218 -12.41 -22.22 -10.84
N GLN A 219 -11.54 -22.25 -9.83
CA GLN A 219 -10.90 -21.07 -9.26
C GLN A 219 -10.11 -20.26 -10.30
N MET A 220 -9.32 -20.94 -11.12
CA MET A 220 -8.41 -20.28 -12.08
C MET A 220 -8.98 -20.20 -13.51
N ASP A 221 -10.25 -20.59 -13.71
CA ASP A 221 -10.93 -20.33 -14.98
C ASP A 221 -11.39 -18.86 -15.06
N ARG A 222 -10.48 -18.01 -15.54
CA ARG A 222 -10.71 -16.56 -15.68
C ARG A 222 -11.87 -16.21 -16.61
N LYS A 223 -12.19 -17.07 -17.58
CA LYS A 223 -13.34 -16.84 -18.48
C LYS A 223 -14.66 -17.00 -17.72
N ALA A 224 -14.67 -17.86 -16.71
CA ALA A 224 -15.82 -18.05 -15.83
C ALA A 224 -15.94 -16.98 -14.72
N TRP A 225 -14.87 -16.23 -14.42
CA TRP A 225 -14.87 -15.24 -13.32
C TRP A 225 -16.04 -14.25 -13.34
N PRO A 226 -16.46 -13.65 -14.47
CA PRO A 226 -17.64 -12.78 -14.49
C PRO A 226 -18.90 -13.50 -13.95
N ARG A 227 -19.19 -14.70 -14.44
CA ARG A 227 -20.33 -15.51 -13.97
C ARG A 227 -20.19 -15.89 -12.49
N ILE A 228 -18.99 -16.30 -12.06
CA ILE A 228 -18.74 -16.71 -10.68
C ILE A 228 -18.90 -15.51 -9.73
N LYS A 229 -18.50 -14.30 -10.14
CA LYS A 229 -18.74 -13.07 -9.38
C LYS A 229 -20.23 -12.84 -9.17
N ASP A 230 -21.03 -12.96 -10.23
CA ASP A 230 -22.48 -12.78 -10.14
C ASP A 230 -23.13 -13.84 -9.25
N LEU A 231 -22.67 -15.09 -9.35
CA LEU A 231 -23.11 -16.19 -8.50
C LEU A 231 -22.82 -15.89 -7.01
N PHE A 232 -21.57 -15.57 -6.68
CA PHE A 232 -21.17 -15.24 -5.31
C PHE A 232 -21.97 -14.03 -4.79
N ALA A 233 -22.11 -12.98 -5.59
CA ALA A 233 -22.90 -11.80 -5.22
C ALA A 233 -24.36 -12.15 -4.91
N SER A 234 -24.98 -12.98 -5.76
CA SER A 234 -26.37 -13.42 -5.56
C SER A 234 -26.55 -14.22 -4.28
N ILE A 235 -25.59 -15.11 -3.97
CA ILE A 235 -25.62 -15.92 -2.75
C ILE A 235 -25.41 -15.02 -1.54
N PHE A 236 -24.39 -14.16 -1.53
CA PHE A 236 -24.13 -13.28 -0.39
C PHE A 236 -25.26 -12.30 -0.09
N LYS A 237 -26.06 -11.92 -1.09
CA LYS A 237 -27.29 -11.13 -0.91
C LYS A 237 -28.44 -11.88 -0.20
N THR A 238 -28.34 -13.19 0.04
CA THR A 238 -29.41 -13.97 0.69
C THR A 238 -29.43 -13.89 2.22
N LYS A 239 -28.33 -13.44 2.85
CA LYS A 239 -28.22 -13.28 4.30
C LYS A 239 -27.58 -11.96 4.67
N THR A 240 -27.86 -11.48 5.88
CA THR A 240 -27.19 -10.30 6.45
C THR A 240 -25.70 -10.56 6.69
N ARG A 241 -24.88 -9.52 6.81
CA ARG A 241 -23.45 -9.65 7.13
C ARG A 241 -23.25 -10.48 8.39
N GLU A 242 -24.05 -10.21 9.43
CA GLU A 242 -24.01 -10.92 10.70
C GLU A 242 -24.39 -12.40 10.56
N GLN A 243 -25.37 -12.75 9.73
CA GLN A 243 -25.76 -14.14 9.46
C GLN A 243 -24.71 -14.92 8.67
N TRP A 244 -23.94 -14.27 7.80
CA TRP A 244 -22.79 -14.91 7.14
C TRP A 244 -21.67 -15.23 8.12
N LEU A 245 -21.61 -14.48 9.21
CA LEU A 245 -20.53 -14.56 10.17
C LEU A 245 -20.89 -15.39 11.40
N GLU A 246 -22.19 -15.48 11.72
CA GLU A 246 -22.77 -15.88 13.01
C GLU A 246 -21.72 -15.88 14.13
N HIS A 247 -21.24 -14.64 14.35
CA HIS A 247 -20.54 -14.08 15.52
C HIS A 247 -19.16 -14.62 15.94
N GLU A 248 -18.14 -14.58 15.07
CA GLU A 248 -16.71 -14.91 15.34
C GLU A 248 -16.35 -16.40 15.26
N ASN A 249 -17.34 -17.27 15.02
CA ASN A 249 -17.15 -18.72 15.00
C ASN A 249 -17.72 -19.46 13.77
N GLY A 250 -18.34 -18.76 12.81
CA GLY A 250 -18.86 -19.36 11.58
C GLY A 250 -17.79 -20.04 10.74
N PHE A 251 -18.16 -21.13 10.06
CA PHE A 251 -17.24 -21.95 9.26
C PHE A 251 -16.46 -21.13 8.23
N LEU A 252 -17.15 -20.27 7.47
CA LEU A 252 -16.53 -19.42 6.46
C LEU A 252 -15.57 -18.39 7.06
N TYR A 253 -15.94 -17.78 8.18
CA TYR A 253 -15.08 -16.82 8.90
C TYR A 253 -13.76 -17.46 9.36
N LYS A 254 -13.82 -18.71 9.84
CA LYS A 254 -12.66 -19.45 10.34
C LYS A 254 -11.80 -20.11 9.27
N HIS A 255 -12.40 -20.52 8.16
CA HIS A 255 -11.77 -21.49 7.26
C HIS A 255 -11.72 -21.05 5.79
N ALA A 256 -12.35 -19.92 5.42
CA ALA A 256 -12.49 -19.51 4.02
C ALA A 256 -12.03 -18.07 3.75
N CYS A 257 -11.21 -17.47 4.62
CA CYS A 257 -10.72 -16.10 4.47
C CYS A 257 -11.85 -15.08 4.23
N LEU A 258 -12.98 -15.27 4.91
CA LEU A 258 -14.14 -14.39 4.84
C LEU A 258 -14.17 -13.47 6.05
N SER A 259 -14.41 -12.17 5.86
CA SER A 259 -14.47 -11.20 6.96
C SER A 259 -15.48 -10.08 6.70
N PRO A 260 -16.11 -9.51 7.73
CA PRO A 260 -16.89 -8.27 7.59
C PRO A 260 -15.99 -7.07 7.25
N VAL A 261 -16.55 -6.11 6.52
CA VAL A 261 -16.04 -4.73 6.48
C VAL A 261 -16.70 -3.95 7.62
N PHE A 262 -15.90 -3.27 8.45
CA PHE A 262 -16.36 -2.53 9.62
C PHE A 262 -16.26 -1.03 9.45
N SER A 263 -17.16 -0.31 10.13
CA SER A 263 -16.88 1.10 10.48
C SER A 263 -15.72 1.20 11.47
N PRO A 264 -15.06 2.37 11.59
CA PRO A 264 -14.04 2.60 12.63
C PRO A 264 -14.51 2.24 14.05
N GLU A 265 -15.76 2.59 14.39
CA GLU A 265 -16.38 2.30 15.69
C GLU A 265 -16.58 0.80 15.88
N GLU A 266 -17.13 0.10 14.89
CA GLU A 266 -17.31 -1.35 14.98
C GLU A 266 -15.98 -2.09 15.09
N ALA A 267 -14.96 -1.67 14.33
CA ALA A 267 -13.63 -2.26 14.37
C ALA A 267 -13.00 -2.12 15.75
N LEU A 268 -13.20 -0.99 16.42
CA LEU A 268 -12.72 -0.71 17.76
C LEU A 268 -13.46 -1.52 18.84
N GLU A 269 -14.78 -1.58 18.73
CA GLU A 269 -15.63 -2.13 19.78
C GLU A 269 -15.85 -3.64 19.69
N ARG A 270 -15.78 -4.22 18.49
CA ARG A 270 -16.16 -5.63 18.26
C ARG A 270 -14.97 -6.56 18.06
N ARG A 271 -13.72 -6.07 18.04
CA ARG A 271 -12.57 -6.89 17.63
C ARG A 271 -11.54 -7.09 18.72
N PRO A 272 -11.34 -8.35 19.19
CA PRO A 272 -10.29 -8.67 20.16
C PRO A 272 -8.90 -8.17 19.72
N GLN A 273 -8.54 -8.36 18.44
CA GLN A 273 -7.26 -7.85 17.91
C GLN A 273 -7.10 -6.34 18.17
N ASN A 274 -8.14 -5.54 17.93
CA ASN A 274 -8.08 -4.10 18.13
C ASN A 274 -8.16 -3.71 19.61
N GLN A 275 -9.06 -4.32 20.37
CA GLN A 275 -9.23 -4.09 21.80
C GLN A 275 -7.96 -4.42 22.61
N PHE A 276 -7.22 -5.47 22.24
CA PHE A 276 -6.05 -5.92 22.97
C PHE A 276 -4.72 -5.35 22.44
N ARG A 277 -4.62 -5.05 21.13
CA ARG A 277 -3.33 -4.71 20.52
C ARG A 277 -3.26 -3.32 19.90
N SER A 278 -4.36 -2.81 19.35
CA SER A 278 -4.31 -1.66 18.45
C SER A 278 -4.66 -0.33 19.14
N TYR A 279 -5.48 -0.32 20.20
CA TYR A 279 -6.00 0.92 20.80
C TYR A 279 -5.64 1.11 22.28
N SER A 280 -5.57 2.37 22.70
CA SER A 280 -5.36 2.73 24.11
C SER A 280 -6.56 2.33 24.97
N LYS A 281 -6.29 1.97 26.24
CA LYS A 281 -7.33 1.63 27.24
C LYS A 281 -7.75 2.82 28.11
N HIS A 282 -7.09 3.97 27.96
CA HIS A 282 -7.27 5.15 28.82
C HIS A 282 -7.38 6.42 27.96
N GLY A 283 -8.31 7.30 28.31
CA GLY A 283 -8.57 8.55 27.58
C GLY A 283 -9.31 8.31 26.26
N TYR A 284 -8.97 9.09 25.22
CA TYR A 284 -9.49 8.88 23.88
C TYR A 284 -9.02 7.52 23.34
N LYS A 285 -9.94 6.74 22.76
CA LYS A 285 -9.65 5.43 22.14
C LYS A 285 -8.87 5.63 20.82
N LEU A 286 -7.58 5.94 20.92
CA LEU A 286 -6.68 6.18 19.78
C LEU A 286 -5.78 4.96 19.53
N PRO A 287 -5.33 4.74 18.28
CA PRO A 287 -4.32 3.75 17.99
C PRO A 287 -3.05 3.96 18.83
N VAL A 288 -2.46 2.88 19.35
CA VAL A 288 -1.17 2.94 20.07
C VAL A 288 0.01 2.79 19.10
N PRO A 289 1.20 3.33 19.44
CA PRO A 289 2.39 3.15 18.61
C PRO A 289 2.70 1.69 18.30
N PHE A 290 3.13 1.43 17.06
CA PHE A 290 3.51 0.10 16.56
C PHE A 290 4.64 0.26 15.51
N PRO A 291 5.59 -0.69 15.37
CA PRO A 291 5.75 -1.97 16.08
C PRO A 291 6.13 -1.82 17.56
N LYS A 292 5.94 -2.88 18.34
CA LYS A 292 6.39 -2.96 19.74
C LYS A 292 7.76 -3.64 19.80
N ILE A 293 8.70 -3.00 20.50
CA ILE A 293 9.94 -3.64 20.96
C ILE A 293 9.58 -4.31 22.29
N LEU A 294 9.61 -5.65 22.32
CA LEU A 294 9.29 -6.46 23.50
C LEU A 294 10.55 -6.86 24.26
#